data_AF-A0A6G0KTG7-F1
#
_entry.id   AF-A0A6G0KTG7-F1
#
_cell.length_a   1.000
_cell.length_b   1.000
_cell.length_c   1.000
_cell.angle_alpha   90.00
_cell.angle_beta   90.00
_cell.angle_gamma   90.00
#
_symmetry.space_group_name_H-M   'P 1'
#
loop_
_entity.id
_entity.type
_entity.pdbx_description
1 polymer ?
#
loop_
_entity_poly.entity_id
_entity_poly.type
_entity_poly.pdbx_seq_one_letter_code
_entity_poly.pdbx_strand_id
1 'polypeptide(L)'
;MSPGSVGRLPRRGVKFPSAEEEDTRTTPRPSHLRPVVSVTTAAMMHSNARARSDLVCATRGASLARSMMKLGITLPRTITRCRDRERNGSEFVLDTSLRKALSQYARRSSASLQTFVEMVRGQTANDYRPNKNLVPAVLNKVCKGYERLEELQQIVHGGVEVRLSKMPPRQVKHPPNHGSARYRLNVLRLVLDRDLLEQWPEIIISPFGVVDKGGEDASVTGRTIHDLSYAEGTSINDCTDQDSIIKPDYTHCDAVATEILKSKRAHPNARVCVMAGDVASAFRNISIHSNSVYLFAGHIKEDDVIVIELAAPFGLTGSPGFYKIAGGAVAYVHGSHTTDVFPDGIFNYHWVDDHFNVAADVGTACDDANRSLRWHTLRAKVLRHTAMFECCSCRSRFVVRVGASNEPAVS
;
A
#
# COMPACT_ATOMS: atom_id res chain seq x y z
N MET A 1 14.34 56.71 -16.62
CA MET A 1 13.90 55.33 -16.34
C MET A 1 14.68 54.42 -17.26
N SER A 2 15.67 53.73 -16.71
CA SER A 2 16.56 52.78 -17.40
C SER A 2 16.49 51.45 -16.63
N PRO A 3 16.56 50.30 -17.32
CA PRO A 3 16.43 48.99 -16.68
C PRO A 3 17.69 48.68 -15.87
N GLY A 4 17.49 48.39 -14.58
CA GLY A 4 18.54 48.04 -13.63
C GLY A 4 19.13 46.65 -13.89
N SER A 5 20.44 46.57 -13.69
CA SER A 5 21.32 45.41 -13.84
C SER A 5 20.92 44.21 -12.97
N VAL A 6 20.85 43.04 -13.59
CA VAL A 6 20.75 41.74 -12.90
C VAL A 6 22.11 41.39 -12.30
N GLY A 7 22.24 41.50 -10.98
CA GLY A 7 23.40 41.01 -10.24
C GLY A 7 23.50 39.49 -10.29
N ARG A 8 24.63 38.96 -10.77
CA ARG A 8 24.97 37.53 -10.72
C ARG A 8 25.10 37.08 -9.26
N LEU A 9 24.30 36.10 -8.86
CA LEU A 9 24.54 35.32 -7.63
C LEU A 9 25.81 34.46 -7.81
N PRO A 10 26.67 34.33 -6.79
CA PRO A 10 27.89 33.54 -6.88
C PRO A 10 27.56 32.04 -6.94
N ARG A 11 28.14 31.35 -7.92
CA ARG A 11 28.14 29.88 -7.99
C ARG A 11 28.94 29.34 -6.80
N ARG A 12 28.26 28.91 -5.74
CA ARG A 12 28.88 28.04 -4.73
C ARG A 12 29.12 26.68 -5.38
N GLY A 13 30.39 26.36 -5.62
CA GLY A 13 30.80 25.01 -5.99
C GLY A 13 30.40 24.05 -4.88
N VAL A 14 29.60 23.04 -5.22
CA VAL A 14 29.32 21.91 -4.35
C VAL A 14 30.63 21.12 -4.25
N LYS A 15 31.28 21.16 -3.08
CA LYS A 15 32.36 20.24 -2.75
C LYS A 15 31.72 18.87 -2.50
N PHE A 16 32.05 17.89 -3.33
CA PHE A 16 31.79 16.49 -3.01
C PHE A 16 32.77 16.08 -1.90
N PRO A 17 32.32 15.37 -0.85
CA PRO A 17 33.21 14.82 0.15
C PRO A 17 34.15 13.80 -0.50
N SER A 18 35.43 13.87 -0.12
CA SER A 18 36.47 12.92 -0.46
C SER A 18 36.15 11.53 0.10
N ALA A 19 36.62 10.50 -0.60
CA ALA A 19 36.19 9.10 -0.49
C ALA A 19 36.57 8.34 0.81
N GLU A 20 36.68 9.01 1.97
CA GLU A 20 37.08 8.39 3.24
C GLU A 20 36.21 8.80 4.45
N GLU A 21 34.94 9.14 4.24
CA GLU A 21 33.94 9.08 5.32
C GLU A 21 33.11 7.81 5.15
N GLU A 22 33.49 6.77 5.90
CA GLU A 22 32.72 5.55 6.07
C GLU A 22 31.40 5.89 6.78
N ASP A 23 30.33 6.05 6.00
CA ASP A 23 28.97 6.23 6.51
C ASP A 23 28.54 4.94 7.23
N THR A 24 28.57 4.99 8.55
CA THR A 24 28.26 3.89 9.46
C THR A 24 26.77 3.60 9.61
N ARG A 25 25.89 4.24 8.83
CA ARG A 25 24.45 3.89 8.79
C ARG A 25 24.12 2.92 7.68
N THR A 26 24.77 1.76 7.69
CA THR A 26 24.20 0.55 7.08
C THR A 26 22.89 0.21 7.78
N THR A 27 21.81 0.08 7.00
CA THR A 27 20.61 -0.64 7.43
C THR A 27 21.02 -1.96 8.10
N PRO A 28 20.40 -2.37 9.23
CA PRO A 28 20.82 -3.56 9.96
C PRO A 28 20.88 -4.75 9.01
N ARG A 29 22.08 -5.34 8.86
CA ARG A 29 22.25 -6.54 8.04
C ARG A 29 21.34 -7.65 8.59
N PRO A 30 20.61 -8.38 7.74
CA PRO A 30 19.80 -9.49 8.23
C PRO A 30 20.69 -10.52 8.91
N SER A 31 20.35 -10.89 10.15
CA SER A 31 21.08 -11.89 10.92
C SER A 31 20.97 -13.31 10.35
N HIS A 32 20.13 -13.51 9.32
CA HIS A 32 19.82 -14.80 8.72
C HIS A 32 19.75 -14.70 7.20
N LEU A 33 20.88 -14.98 6.53
CA LEU A 33 20.94 -15.13 5.08
C LEU A 33 20.33 -16.47 4.64
N ARG A 34 19.61 -16.48 3.51
CA ARG A 34 19.02 -17.69 2.94
C ARG A 34 19.02 -17.66 1.41
N PRO A 35 19.14 -18.81 0.73
CA PRO A 35 19.12 -18.84 -0.74
C PRO A 35 17.81 -18.30 -1.33
N VAL A 36 17.89 -17.63 -2.48
CA VAL A 36 16.71 -17.30 -3.30
C VAL A 36 15.94 -18.58 -3.63
N VAL A 37 14.61 -18.53 -3.51
CA VAL A 37 13.76 -19.70 -3.80
C VAL A 37 13.80 -20.09 -5.28
N SER A 38 13.66 -21.40 -5.54
CA SER A 38 13.51 -21.90 -6.90
C SER A 38 12.22 -21.40 -7.56
N VAL A 39 12.20 -21.36 -8.90
CA VAL A 39 11.02 -20.97 -9.69
C VAL A 39 9.81 -21.82 -9.34
N THR A 40 9.98 -23.14 -9.22
CA THR A 40 8.92 -24.09 -8.84
C THR A 40 8.34 -23.77 -7.46
N THR A 41 9.21 -23.52 -6.47
CA THR A 41 8.78 -23.14 -5.12
C THR A 41 8.02 -21.82 -5.14
N ALA A 42 8.50 -20.83 -5.90
CA ALA A 42 7.83 -19.54 -6.02
C ALA A 42 6.44 -19.66 -6.66
N ALA A 43 6.30 -20.44 -7.73
CA ALA A 43 5.02 -20.71 -8.39
C ALA A 43 4.03 -21.43 -7.48
N MET A 44 4.49 -22.45 -6.74
CA MET A 44 3.67 -23.19 -5.78
C MET A 44 3.18 -22.27 -4.65
N MET A 45 4.05 -21.43 -4.09
CA MET A 45 3.67 -20.47 -3.05
C MET A 45 2.66 -19.44 -3.56
N HIS A 46 2.82 -18.98 -4.79
CA HIS A 46 1.85 -18.09 -5.44
C HIS A 46 0.47 -18.76 -5.57
N SER A 47 0.43 -20.02 -5.99
CA SER A 47 -0.81 -20.80 -6.10
C SER A 47 -1.49 -20.98 -4.74
N ASN A 48 -0.72 -21.38 -3.72
CA ASN A 48 -1.21 -21.54 -2.34
C ASN A 48 -1.78 -20.23 -1.76
N ALA A 49 -1.10 -19.10 -2.01
CA ALA A 49 -1.59 -17.80 -1.58
C ALA A 49 -2.92 -17.43 -2.25
N ARG A 50 -3.08 -17.69 -3.56
CA ARG A 50 -4.35 -17.49 -4.27
C ARG A 50 -5.46 -18.38 -3.73
N ALA A 51 -5.23 -19.69 -3.63
CA ALA A 51 -6.21 -20.63 -3.08
C ALA A 51 -6.67 -20.23 -1.67
N ARG A 52 -5.75 -19.79 -0.81
CA ARG A 52 -6.10 -19.23 0.51
C ARG A 52 -6.95 -17.97 0.40
N SER A 53 -6.70 -17.11 -0.59
CA SER A 53 -7.53 -15.90 -0.85
C SER A 53 -8.96 -16.25 -1.12
N ASP A 54 -9.12 -17.20 -2.03
CA ASP A 54 -10.41 -17.55 -2.58
C ASP A 54 -11.22 -18.26 -1.50
N LEU A 55 -10.57 -19.13 -0.73
CA LEU A 55 -11.15 -19.76 0.46
C LEU A 55 -11.55 -18.73 1.52
N VAL A 56 -10.69 -17.76 1.86
CA VAL A 56 -11.04 -16.69 2.81
C VAL A 56 -12.24 -15.89 2.31
N CYS A 57 -12.26 -15.54 1.02
CA CYS A 57 -13.35 -14.78 0.41
C CYS A 57 -14.67 -15.58 0.44
N ALA A 58 -14.62 -16.87 0.08
CA ALA A 58 -15.77 -17.76 0.09
C ALA A 58 -16.31 -17.98 1.50
N THR A 59 -15.45 -18.27 2.48
CA THR A 59 -15.82 -18.45 3.89
C THR A 59 -16.45 -17.19 4.47
N ARG A 60 -15.87 -16.01 4.19
CA ARG A 60 -16.45 -14.72 4.58
C ARG A 60 -17.83 -14.51 3.97
N GLY A 61 -17.97 -14.76 2.66
CA GLY A 61 -19.25 -14.64 1.95
C GLY A 61 -20.32 -15.58 2.51
N ALA A 62 -19.97 -16.83 2.79
CA ALA A 62 -20.87 -17.81 3.38
C ALA A 62 -21.29 -17.43 4.81
N SER A 63 -20.36 -16.92 5.62
CA SER A 63 -20.67 -16.45 6.98
C SER A 63 -21.57 -15.21 6.97
N LEU A 64 -21.28 -14.23 6.12
CA LEU A 64 -22.14 -13.05 5.90
C LEU A 64 -23.54 -13.47 5.44
N ALA A 65 -23.64 -14.36 4.46
CA ALA A 65 -24.91 -14.86 3.95
C ALA A 65 -25.73 -15.57 5.05
N ARG A 66 -25.09 -16.41 5.88
CA ARG A 66 -25.75 -17.06 7.02
C ARG A 66 -26.26 -16.05 8.05
N SER A 67 -25.46 -15.04 8.38
CA SER A 67 -25.86 -13.97 9.32
C SER A 67 -27.04 -13.16 8.77
N MET A 68 -27.01 -12.79 7.49
CA MET A 68 -28.09 -12.09 6.81
C MET A 68 -29.38 -12.91 6.76
N MET A 69 -29.27 -14.21 6.48
CA MET A 69 -30.41 -15.12 6.41
C MET A 69 -31.15 -15.24 7.75
N LYS A 70 -30.44 -15.19 8.89
CA LYS A 70 -31.08 -15.16 10.23
C LYS A 70 -32.01 -13.96 10.41
N LEU A 71 -31.78 -12.88 9.67
CA LEU A 71 -32.60 -11.66 9.68
C LEU A 71 -33.53 -11.58 8.46
N GLY A 72 -33.69 -12.67 7.69
CA GLY A 72 -34.53 -12.71 6.50
C GLY A 72 -34.00 -11.87 5.34
N ILE A 73 -32.68 -11.68 5.24
CA ILE A 73 -32.02 -10.93 4.17
C ILE A 73 -31.25 -11.91 3.29
N THR A 74 -31.39 -11.78 1.98
CA THR A 74 -30.62 -12.58 1.02
C THR A 74 -29.40 -11.80 0.56
N LEU A 75 -28.19 -12.34 0.77
CA LEU A 75 -26.97 -11.76 0.21
C LEU A 75 -26.99 -11.94 -1.32
N PRO A 76 -26.84 -10.87 -2.12
CA PRO A 76 -26.75 -10.99 -3.58
C PRO A 76 -25.61 -11.92 -4.00
N ARG A 77 -25.90 -12.89 -4.89
CA ARG A 77 -24.95 -13.92 -5.34
C ARG A 77 -23.77 -13.37 -6.14
N THR A 78 -23.93 -12.18 -6.71
CA THR A 78 -22.95 -11.55 -7.57
C THR A 78 -22.72 -10.14 -7.05
N ILE A 79 -21.50 -9.85 -6.60
CA ILE A 79 -21.00 -8.46 -6.56
C ILE A 79 -20.91 -8.06 -8.03
N THR A 80 -22.01 -7.59 -8.60
CA THR A 80 -22.09 -7.34 -10.03
C THR A 80 -21.42 -6.00 -10.22
N ARG A 81 -20.23 -6.02 -10.84
CA ARG A 81 -19.60 -4.80 -11.32
C ARG A 81 -20.49 -4.23 -12.41
N CYS A 82 -21.35 -3.30 -12.04
CA CYS A 82 -22.24 -2.62 -12.98
C CYS A 82 -21.38 -1.71 -13.87
N ARG A 83 -21.12 -2.16 -15.11
CA ARG A 83 -20.84 -1.27 -16.23
C ARG A 83 -22.17 -1.01 -16.90
N ASP A 84 -22.63 0.24 -16.89
CA ASP A 84 -23.73 0.60 -17.77
C ASP A 84 -23.21 0.72 -19.20
N ARG A 85 -23.86 0.02 -20.14
CA ARG A 85 -23.46 0.00 -21.56
C ARG A 85 -24.23 0.99 -22.42
N GLU A 86 -25.18 1.73 -21.86
CA GLU A 86 -26.18 2.47 -22.65
C GLU A 86 -25.97 3.99 -22.79
N ARG A 87 -24.81 4.55 -22.41
CA ARG A 87 -24.42 5.91 -22.82
C ARG A 87 -22.97 5.94 -23.30
N ASN A 88 -22.64 6.92 -24.16
CA ASN A 88 -21.35 7.09 -24.85
C ASN A 88 -20.18 7.40 -23.89
N GLY A 89 -19.89 6.48 -22.98
CA GLY A 89 -18.90 6.58 -21.92
C GLY A 89 -19.21 5.50 -20.88
N SER A 90 -18.20 4.73 -20.46
CA SER A 90 -18.38 3.73 -19.41
C SER A 90 -18.60 4.42 -18.06
N GLU A 91 -19.86 4.60 -17.66
CA GLU A 91 -20.23 5.12 -16.35
C GLU A 91 -20.08 4.01 -15.31
N PHE A 92 -19.32 4.29 -14.25
CA PHE A 92 -19.08 3.34 -13.16
C PHE A 92 -20.16 3.49 -12.10
N VAL A 93 -21.00 2.47 -11.91
CA VAL A 93 -22.19 2.53 -11.03
C VAL A 93 -21.96 1.74 -9.74
N LEU A 94 -22.60 2.18 -8.64
CA LEU A 94 -22.63 1.47 -7.36
C LEU A 94 -23.37 0.13 -7.45
N ASP A 95 -22.88 -0.88 -6.73
CA ASP A 95 -23.61 -2.14 -6.52
C ASP A 95 -24.79 -1.90 -5.57
N THR A 96 -25.92 -1.50 -6.15
CA THR A 96 -27.14 -1.13 -5.42
C THR A 96 -27.72 -2.33 -4.67
N SER A 97 -27.59 -3.55 -5.19
CA SER A 97 -28.10 -4.76 -4.54
C SER A 97 -27.29 -5.08 -3.29
N LEU A 98 -25.96 -5.04 -3.38
CA LEU A 98 -25.09 -5.27 -2.23
C LEU A 98 -25.25 -4.17 -1.18
N ARG A 99 -25.29 -2.90 -1.60
CA ARG A 99 -25.56 -1.75 -0.73
C ARG A 99 -26.85 -1.97 0.06
N LYS A 100 -27.98 -2.20 -0.63
CA LYS A 100 -29.29 -2.39 0.02
C LYS A 100 -29.27 -3.53 1.01
N ALA A 101 -28.69 -4.68 0.65
CA ALA A 101 -28.61 -5.83 1.55
C ALA A 101 -27.78 -5.51 2.80
N LEU A 102 -26.60 -4.91 2.65
CA LEU A 102 -25.73 -4.53 3.77
C LEU A 102 -26.37 -3.48 4.66
N SER A 103 -27.00 -2.45 4.08
CA SER A 103 -27.70 -1.41 4.84
C SER A 103 -28.90 -1.98 5.59
N GLN A 104 -29.69 -2.85 4.94
CA GLN A 104 -30.80 -3.53 5.59
C GLN A 104 -30.32 -4.43 6.75
N TYR A 105 -29.18 -5.10 6.57
CA TYR A 105 -28.59 -5.91 7.63
C TYR A 105 -28.18 -5.05 8.82
N ALA A 106 -27.48 -3.94 8.59
CA ALA A 106 -27.09 -3.00 9.64
C ALA A 106 -28.30 -2.50 10.45
N ARG A 107 -29.39 -2.11 9.77
CA ARG A 107 -30.64 -1.68 10.41
C ARG A 107 -31.30 -2.79 11.22
N ARG A 108 -31.48 -3.98 10.64
CA ARG A 108 -32.18 -5.09 11.30
C ARG A 108 -31.40 -5.71 12.46
N SER A 109 -30.07 -5.68 12.38
CA SER A 109 -29.23 -6.22 13.45
C SER A 109 -29.03 -5.24 14.60
N SER A 110 -29.33 -3.96 14.41
CA SER A 110 -29.02 -2.86 15.35
C SER A 110 -27.59 -2.93 15.88
N ALA A 111 -26.65 -3.39 15.04
CA ALA A 111 -25.28 -3.64 15.46
C ALA A 111 -24.53 -2.31 15.60
N SER A 112 -23.55 -2.25 16.52
CA SER A 112 -22.55 -1.18 16.51
C SER A 112 -21.76 -1.23 15.19
N LEU A 113 -21.20 -0.08 14.77
CA LEU A 113 -20.39 -0.03 13.55
C LEU A 113 -19.22 -1.03 13.61
N GLN A 114 -18.57 -1.13 14.76
CA GLN A 114 -17.53 -2.11 15.03
C GLN A 114 -18.03 -3.53 14.71
N THR A 115 -19.09 -3.99 15.38
CA THR A 115 -19.64 -5.35 15.20
C THR A 115 -20.04 -5.62 13.75
N PHE A 116 -20.63 -4.62 13.09
CA PHE A 116 -21.00 -4.69 11.68
C PHE A 116 -19.77 -4.88 10.78
N VAL A 117 -18.74 -4.07 10.95
CA VAL A 117 -17.50 -4.15 10.15
C VAL A 117 -16.75 -5.47 10.40
N GLU A 118 -16.70 -5.93 11.64
CA GLU A 118 -16.12 -7.22 12.01
C GLU A 118 -16.83 -8.37 11.27
N MET A 119 -18.15 -8.32 11.23
CA MET A 119 -18.97 -9.29 10.50
C MET A 119 -18.71 -9.22 9.00
N VAL A 120 -18.69 -8.02 8.40
CA VAL A 120 -18.37 -7.82 6.96
C VAL A 120 -16.98 -8.37 6.61
N ARG A 121 -16.02 -8.25 7.52
CA ARG A 121 -14.64 -8.75 7.33
C ARG A 121 -14.48 -10.24 7.62
N GLY A 122 -15.45 -10.88 8.27
CA GLY A 122 -15.34 -12.26 8.75
C GLY A 122 -14.38 -12.39 9.94
N GLN A 123 -14.33 -11.38 10.80
CA GLN A 123 -13.69 -11.49 12.11
C GLN A 123 -14.57 -12.35 13.01
N THR A 124 -13.96 -13.33 13.67
CA THR A 124 -14.65 -14.31 14.52
C THR A 124 -13.85 -14.50 15.81
N ALA A 125 -14.45 -15.13 16.82
CA ALA A 125 -13.71 -15.46 18.05
C ALA A 125 -12.48 -16.35 17.79
N ASN A 126 -12.54 -17.25 16.80
CA ASN A 126 -11.44 -18.16 16.46
C ASN A 126 -10.34 -17.50 15.61
N ASP A 127 -10.71 -16.46 14.86
CA ASP A 127 -9.79 -15.67 14.04
C ASP A 127 -10.34 -14.25 13.96
N TYR A 128 -9.85 -13.38 14.84
CA TYR A 128 -10.29 -12.00 14.93
C TYR A 128 -9.58 -11.07 13.93
N ARG A 129 -8.59 -11.56 13.19
CA ARG A 129 -7.71 -10.74 12.35
C ARG A 129 -8.51 -10.05 11.23
N PRO A 130 -8.41 -8.73 11.02
CA PRO A 130 -8.96 -8.13 9.81
C PRO A 130 -8.14 -8.52 8.58
N ASN A 131 -6.82 -8.66 8.74
CA ASN A 131 -5.88 -8.94 7.68
C ASN A 131 -5.70 -10.46 7.46
N LYS A 132 -6.79 -11.16 7.10
CA LYS A 132 -6.85 -12.65 6.94
C LYS A 132 -5.75 -13.26 6.09
N ASN A 133 -5.24 -12.47 5.15
CA ASN A 133 -4.25 -12.88 4.18
C ASN A 133 -2.81 -12.84 4.70
N LEU A 134 -2.54 -12.02 5.72
CA LEU A 134 -1.27 -11.94 6.43
C LEU A 134 -1.27 -13.01 7.53
N VAL A 135 -0.33 -13.96 7.49
CA VAL A 135 -0.31 -15.10 8.42
C VAL A 135 0.76 -14.88 9.51
N PRO A 136 0.37 -14.64 10.78
CA PRO A 136 1.28 -14.35 11.88
C PRO A 136 2.45 -15.33 12.02
N ALA A 137 2.15 -16.63 12.02
CA ALA A 137 3.17 -17.68 12.16
C ALA A 137 4.19 -17.66 11.01
N VAL A 138 3.75 -17.31 9.80
CA VAL A 138 4.64 -17.18 8.64
C VAL A 138 5.53 -15.96 8.82
N LEU A 139 4.95 -14.81 9.17
CA LEU A 139 5.70 -13.56 9.39
C LEU A 139 6.72 -13.69 10.52
N ASN A 140 6.37 -14.33 11.64
CA ASN A 140 7.31 -14.63 12.73
C ASN A 140 8.51 -15.45 12.26
N LYS A 141 8.31 -16.38 11.32
CA LYS A 141 9.40 -17.19 10.78
C LYS A 141 10.23 -16.44 9.76
N VAL A 142 9.61 -15.71 8.83
CA VAL A 142 10.35 -15.10 7.71
C VAL A 142 10.98 -13.76 8.06
N CYS A 143 10.33 -12.98 8.92
CA CYS A 143 10.78 -11.67 9.40
C CYS A 143 11.48 -11.77 10.75
N LYS A 144 11.94 -12.95 11.18
CA LYS A 144 12.66 -13.11 12.44
C LYS A 144 13.91 -12.21 12.43
N GLY A 145 14.00 -11.27 13.36
CA GLY A 145 15.07 -10.27 13.42
C GLY A 145 14.77 -8.96 12.69
N TYR A 146 13.59 -8.82 12.09
CA TYR A 146 13.11 -7.52 11.62
C TYR A 146 12.77 -6.63 12.82
N GLU A 147 13.36 -5.43 12.86
CA GLU A 147 13.25 -4.51 14.00
C GLU A 147 11.80 -4.14 14.35
N ARG A 148 10.88 -4.10 13.37
CA ARG A 148 9.46 -3.75 13.55
C ARG A 148 8.53 -4.96 13.48
N LEU A 149 9.04 -6.16 13.78
CA LEU A 149 8.24 -7.38 13.70
C LEU A 149 7.05 -7.32 14.67
N GLU A 150 7.23 -6.76 15.87
CA GLU A 150 6.17 -6.67 16.87
C GLU A 150 5.02 -5.78 16.38
N GLU A 151 5.32 -4.60 15.85
CA GLU A 151 4.29 -3.70 15.29
C GLU A 151 3.63 -4.28 14.05
N LEU A 152 4.39 -4.98 13.19
CA LEU A 152 3.81 -5.73 12.08
C LEU A 152 2.82 -6.78 12.60
N GLN A 153 3.15 -7.52 13.67
CA GLN A 153 2.24 -8.49 14.26
C GLN A 153 0.99 -7.81 14.83
N GLN A 154 1.11 -6.66 15.49
CA GLN A 154 -0.05 -5.92 16.00
C GLN A 154 -1.00 -5.52 14.86
N ILE A 155 -0.47 -4.97 13.76
CA ILE A 155 -1.26 -4.61 12.56
C ILE A 155 -1.93 -5.85 11.97
N VAL A 156 -1.24 -6.99 11.91
CA VAL A 156 -1.80 -8.23 11.36
C VAL A 156 -2.95 -8.75 12.23
N HIS A 157 -2.83 -8.64 13.55
CA HIS A 157 -3.82 -9.17 14.50
C HIS A 157 -5.05 -8.29 14.67
N GLY A 158 -4.87 -6.98 14.83
CA GLY A 158 -5.96 -6.04 15.11
C GLY A 158 -6.29 -5.09 13.95
N GLY A 159 -5.37 -4.90 13.02
CA GLY A 159 -5.40 -3.75 12.11
C GLY A 159 -4.73 -2.54 12.74
N VAL A 160 -4.71 -1.44 11.99
CA VAL A 160 -4.18 -0.15 12.41
C VAL A 160 -5.20 0.55 13.30
N GLU A 161 -4.85 0.74 14.57
CA GLU A 161 -5.63 1.56 15.50
C GLU A 161 -5.15 3.01 15.43
N VAL A 162 -6.08 3.95 15.26
CA VAL A 162 -5.77 5.38 15.24
C VAL A 162 -6.03 5.94 16.63
N ARG A 163 -4.95 6.41 17.28
CA ARG A 163 -5.04 7.07 18.58
C ARG A 163 -5.31 8.55 18.37
N LEU A 164 -6.23 9.08 19.17
CA LEU A 164 -6.65 10.46 19.12
C LEU A 164 -6.15 11.19 20.36
N SER A 165 -5.56 12.36 20.19
CA SER A 165 -5.21 13.26 21.29
C SER A 165 -6.42 14.07 21.76
N LYS A 166 -7.38 14.28 20.87
CA LYS A 166 -8.68 14.92 21.13
C LYS A 166 -9.76 14.28 20.26
N MET A 167 -11.00 14.29 20.73
CA MET A 167 -12.11 13.79 19.94
C MET A 167 -12.50 14.79 18.84
N PRO A 168 -12.65 14.34 17.58
CA PRO A 168 -13.27 15.14 16.54
C PRO A 168 -14.67 15.59 16.96
N PRO A 169 -15.08 16.83 16.62
CA PRO A 169 -16.41 17.30 16.93
C PRO A 169 -17.48 16.49 16.17
N ARG A 170 -18.65 16.30 16.79
CA ARG A 170 -19.80 15.72 16.10
C ARG A 170 -20.21 16.62 14.93
N GLN A 171 -20.41 16.01 13.77
CA GLN A 171 -20.76 16.74 12.56
C GLN A 171 -22.27 16.90 12.43
N VAL A 172 -22.73 18.14 12.25
CA VAL A 172 -24.11 18.47 11.88
C VAL A 172 -24.23 18.72 10.37
N LYS A 173 -23.15 19.21 9.76
CA LYS A 173 -23.03 19.46 8.32
C LYS A 173 -21.86 18.65 7.76
N HIS A 174 -22.07 18.11 6.57
CA HIS A 174 -21.16 17.20 5.92
C HIS A 174 -20.49 17.95 4.76
N PRO A 175 -19.16 17.93 4.64
CA PRO A 175 -18.50 18.64 3.57
C PRO A 175 -18.73 17.95 2.21
N PRO A 176 -18.71 18.71 1.09
CA PRO A 176 -18.81 18.11 -0.23
C PRO A 176 -17.52 17.39 -0.61
N ASN A 177 -17.64 16.32 -1.41
CA ASN A 177 -16.49 15.64 -2.00
C ASN A 177 -15.85 16.44 -3.12
N HIS A 178 -14.60 16.06 -3.45
CA HIS A 178 -13.98 16.50 -4.69
C HIS A 178 -14.73 15.93 -5.90
N GLY A 179 -14.82 16.69 -6.99
CA GLY A 179 -15.60 16.31 -8.18
C GLY A 179 -15.19 14.96 -8.80
N SER A 180 -13.94 14.52 -8.58
CA SER A 180 -13.45 13.23 -9.05
C SER A 180 -14.10 12.01 -8.38
N ALA A 181 -14.73 12.18 -7.21
CA ALA A 181 -15.47 11.09 -6.55
C ALA A 181 -16.68 10.62 -7.38
N ARG A 182 -17.25 11.49 -8.22
CA ARG A 182 -18.45 11.19 -9.03
C ARG A 182 -18.21 10.16 -10.12
N TYR A 183 -17.01 10.12 -10.68
CA TYR A 183 -16.75 9.39 -11.92
C TYR A 183 -16.22 7.98 -11.70
N ARG A 184 -15.98 7.55 -10.45
CA ARG A 184 -15.26 6.30 -10.13
C ARG A 184 -15.89 5.52 -8.97
N LEU A 185 -17.21 5.37 -8.97
CA LEU A 185 -17.95 4.74 -7.86
C LEU A 185 -17.65 3.24 -7.69
N ASN A 186 -17.20 2.57 -8.76
CA ASN A 186 -16.88 1.13 -8.79
C ASN A 186 -15.69 0.71 -7.90
N VAL A 187 -14.84 1.64 -7.46
CA VAL A 187 -13.67 1.32 -6.63
C VAL A 187 -13.96 1.38 -5.12
N LEU A 188 -15.14 1.87 -4.75
CA LEU A 188 -15.59 1.99 -3.36
C LEU A 188 -15.96 0.62 -2.80
N ARG A 189 -15.60 0.35 -1.54
CA ARG A 189 -15.62 -1.01 -0.97
C ARG A 189 -16.78 -1.29 -0.03
N LEU A 190 -17.01 -0.42 0.94
CA LEU A 190 -18.15 -0.50 1.85
C LEU A 190 -19.02 0.71 1.63
N VAL A 191 -20.09 0.52 0.86
CA VAL A 191 -21.07 1.54 0.52
C VAL A 191 -22.38 1.18 1.21
N LEU A 192 -22.94 2.13 1.93
CA LEU A 192 -24.13 1.97 2.75
C LEU A 192 -25.06 3.16 2.55
N ASP A 193 -26.33 3.01 2.90
CA ASP A 193 -27.31 4.10 2.80
C ASP A 193 -27.00 5.18 3.85
N ARG A 194 -27.24 6.46 3.51
CA ARG A 194 -26.89 7.61 4.37
C ARG A 194 -27.56 7.59 5.74
N ASP A 195 -28.81 7.13 5.82
CA ASP A 195 -29.61 7.09 7.05
C ASP A 195 -28.95 6.30 8.19
N LEU A 196 -28.00 5.42 7.90
CA LEU A 196 -27.21 4.73 8.92
C LEU A 196 -26.34 5.67 9.78
N LEU A 197 -26.16 6.93 9.38
CA LEU A 197 -25.58 7.96 10.24
C LEU A 197 -26.44 8.25 11.48
N GLU A 198 -27.75 7.98 11.42
CA GLU A 198 -28.64 8.09 12.59
C GLU A 198 -28.36 6.95 13.58
N GLN A 199 -28.02 5.76 13.08
CA GLN A 199 -27.65 4.60 13.89
C GLN A 199 -26.21 4.70 14.41
N TRP A 200 -25.29 5.30 13.64
CA TRP A 200 -23.88 5.47 13.97
C TRP A 200 -23.46 6.95 13.92
N PRO A 201 -23.93 7.77 14.89
CA PRO A 201 -23.63 9.20 14.94
C PRO A 201 -22.16 9.51 15.22
N GLU A 202 -21.35 8.51 15.58
CA GLU A 202 -19.91 8.62 15.74
C GLU A 202 -19.14 8.74 14.41
N ILE A 203 -19.74 8.39 13.27
CA ILE A 203 -19.06 8.43 11.97
C ILE A 203 -18.67 9.87 11.60
N ILE A 204 -17.41 10.04 11.22
CA ILE A 204 -16.85 11.30 10.72
C ILE A 204 -16.74 11.23 9.19
N ILE A 205 -17.38 12.19 8.52
CA ILE A 205 -17.36 12.38 7.09
C ILE A 205 -16.30 13.43 6.71
N SER A 206 -15.29 12.98 5.98
CA SER A 206 -14.30 13.86 5.34
C SER A 206 -14.56 13.95 3.83
N PRO A 207 -14.20 15.06 3.19
CA PRO A 207 -14.17 15.12 1.73
C PRO A 207 -13.29 13.98 1.20
N PHE A 208 -13.66 13.39 0.09
CA PHE A 208 -12.74 12.50 -0.62
C PHE A 208 -12.83 12.69 -2.13
N GLY A 209 -11.81 12.20 -2.81
CA GLY A 209 -11.77 12.06 -4.26
C GLY A 209 -11.29 10.67 -4.64
N VAL A 210 -11.52 10.30 -5.89
CA VAL A 210 -10.90 9.11 -6.48
C VAL A 210 -9.91 9.55 -7.54
N VAL A 211 -8.73 8.93 -7.54
CA VAL A 211 -7.68 9.18 -8.53
C VAL A 211 -7.36 7.89 -9.27
N ASP A 212 -7.17 7.99 -10.57
CA ASP A 212 -6.82 6.87 -11.44
C ASP A 212 -5.40 6.39 -11.15
N LYS A 213 -5.21 5.07 -11.10
CA LYS A 213 -3.87 4.48 -11.13
C LYS A 213 -3.51 4.25 -12.60
N GLY A 214 -2.54 5.01 -13.12
CA GLY A 214 -2.09 4.85 -14.50
C GLY A 214 -1.58 3.43 -14.80
N GLY A 215 -1.82 2.94 -16.03
CA GLY A 215 -1.30 1.66 -16.53
C GLY A 215 -2.13 0.40 -16.24
N GLU A 216 -3.24 0.49 -15.51
CA GLU A 216 -4.13 -0.65 -15.22
C GLU A 216 -5.60 -0.36 -15.63
N ASP A 217 -6.43 -1.40 -15.74
CA ASP A 217 -7.84 -1.26 -16.14
C ASP A 217 -8.63 -0.38 -15.14
N ALA A 218 -9.04 0.80 -15.59
CA ALA A 218 -9.86 1.76 -14.85
C ALA A 218 -11.15 1.16 -14.25
N SER A 219 -11.65 0.05 -14.79
CA SER A 219 -12.80 -0.64 -14.19
C SER A 219 -12.51 -1.36 -12.88
N VAL A 220 -11.24 -1.47 -12.49
CA VAL A 220 -10.80 -2.11 -11.25
C VAL A 220 -9.76 -1.31 -10.45
N THR A 221 -9.17 -0.26 -11.01
CA THR A 221 -8.00 0.43 -10.42
C THR A 221 -8.21 1.93 -10.15
N GLY A 222 -8.31 2.31 -8.88
CA GLY A 222 -8.37 3.71 -8.44
C GLY A 222 -7.99 3.83 -6.97
N ARG A 223 -7.55 5.00 -6.53
CA ARG A 223 -7.18 5.27 -5.14
C ARG A 223 -8.18 6.28 -4.57
N THR A 224 -8.87 5.90 -3.51
CA THR A 224 -9.65 6.83 -2.70
C THR A 224 -8.67 7.66 -1.88
N ILE A 225 -8.76 8.97 -1.99
CA ILE A 225 -7.96 9.93 -1.22
C ILE A 225 -8.93 10.73 -0.38
N HIS A 226 -8.82 10.60 0.94
CA HIS A 226 -9.59 11.40 1.87
C HIS A 226 -8.81 12.67 2.22
N ASP A 227 -9.49 13.81 2.24
CA ASP A 227 -8.97 15.03 2.82
C ASP A 227 -9.16 15.00 4.34
N LEU A 228 -8.24 14.30 5.01
CA LEU A 228 -8.26 14.12 6.46
C LEU A 228 -7.62 15.28 7.22
N SER A 229 -7.19 16.33 6.51
CA SER A 229 -6.74 17.60 7.07
C SER A 229 -7.82 18.69 7.04
N TYR A 230 -9.00 18.38 6.49
CA TYR A 230 -10.15 19.28 6.49
C TYR A 230 -11.18 18.91 7.58
N ALA A 231 -11.78 19.87 8.30
CA ALA A 231 -11.42 21.29 8.32
C ALA A 231 -10.25 21.53 9.27
N GLU A 232 -9.39 22.48 8.94
CA GLU A 232 -8.21 22.83 9.73
C GLU A 232 -8.57 23.08 11.22
N GLY A 233 -7.75 22.54 12.12
CA GLY A 233 -7.90 22.61 13.57
C GLY A 233 -8.83 21.56 14.18
N THR A 234 -9.71 20.94 13.38
CA THR A 234 -10.70 19.94 13.84
C THR A 234 -10.71 18.66 13.00
N SER A 235 -9.80 18.57 12.03
CA SER A 235 -9.69 17.44 11.13
C SER A 235 -9.22 16.19 11.85
N ILE A 236 -9.33 15.03 11.19
CA ILE A 236 -8.85 13.77 11.75
C ILE A 236 -7.34 13.84 11.97
N ASN A 237 -6.58 14.44 11.06
CA ASN A 237 -5.14 14.61 11.24
C ASN A 237 -4.81 15.54 12.43
N ASP A 238 -5.59 16.60 12.65
CA ASP A 238 -5.41 17.49 13.82
C ASP A 238 -5.77 16.82 15.14
N CYS A 239 -6.72 15.88 15.11
CA CYS A 239 -7.19 15.12 16.27
C CYS A 239 -6.33 13.87 16.54
N THR A 240 -5.53 13.44 15.57
CA THR A 240 -4.66 12.27 15.71
C THR A 240 -3.51 12.59 16.66
N ASP A 241 -3.24 11.69 17.58
CA ASP A 241 -2.09 11.76 18.47
C ASP A 241 -0.80 11.58 17.66
N GLN A 242 -0.08 12.69 17.44
CA GLN A 242 1.14 12.72 16.64
C GLN A 242 2.29 11.92 17.27
N ASP A 243 2.27 11.73 18.60
CA ASP A 243 3.31 10.99 19.31
C ASP A 243 3.11 9.47 19.17
N SER A 244 1.88 9.03 18.88
CA SER A 244 1.58 7.64 18.56
C SER A 244 2.02 7.21 17.15
N ILE A 245 2.35 8.17 16.28
CA ILE A 245 2.64 7.92 14.88
C ILE A 245 4.08 7.48 14.70
N ILE A 246 4.23 6.34 14.05
CA ILE A 246 5.53 5.82 13.66
C ILE A 246 6.07 6.68 12.51
N LYS A 247 7.08 7.50 12.82
CA LYS A 247 7.77 8.31 11.81
C LYS A 247 8.69 7.39 10.99
N PRO A 248 8.48 7.27 9.68
CA PRO A 248 9.33 6.42 8.86
C PRO A 248 10.71 7.07 8.70
N ASP A 249 11.75 6.31 8.99
CA ASP A 249 13.13 6.68 8.64
C ASP A 249 13.50 6.06 7.29
N TYR A 250 14.14 6.85 6.43
CA TYR A 250 14.53 6.42 5.08
C TYR A 250 16.02 6.64 4.88
N THR A 251 16.68 5.61 4.37
CA THR A 251 18.01 5.76 3.80
C THR A 251 17.95 6.79 2.68
N HIS A 252 18.99 7.63 2.59
CA HIS A 252 19.10 8.60 1.53
C HIS A 252 19.25 7.89 0.16
N CYS A 253 18.79 8.54 -0.92
CA CYS A 253 18.72 7.90 -2.24
C CYS A 253 20.10 7.69 -2.89
N ASP A 254 21.15 8.30 -2.33
CA ASP A 254 22.55 8.04 -2.71
C ASP A 254 22.94 6.57 -2.54
N ALA A 255 22.31 5.81 -1.64
CA ALA A 255 22.52 4.38 -1.49
C ALA A 255 22.33 3.63 -2.81
N VAL A 256 21.37 4.06 -3.64
CA VAL A 256 21.14 3.47 -4.97
C VAL A 256 22.31 3.81 -5.91
N ALA A 257 22.78 5.05 -5.91
CA ALA A 257 23.92 5.46 -6.73
C ALA A 257 25.22 4.75 -6.31
N THR A 258 25.45 4.64 -5.00
CA THR A 258 26.59 3.89 -4.42
C THR A 258 26.57 2.44 -4.86
N GLU A 259 25.41 1.77 -4.80
CA GLU A 259 25.30 0.38 -5.24
C GLU A 259 25.50 0.22 -6.76
N ILE A 260 25.01 1.17 -7.57
CA ILE A 260 25.26 1.18 -9.02
C ILE A 260 26.76 1.24 -9.31
N LEU A 261 27.47 2.16 -8.64
CA LEU A 261 28.91 2.32 -8.82
C LEU A 261 29.68 1.08 -8.33
N LYS A 262 29.30 0.51 -7.19
CA LYS A 262 29.88 -0.73 -6.65
C LYS A 262 29.67 -1.90 -7.63
N SER A 263 28.44 -2.10 -8.10
CA SER A 263 28.10 -3.13 -9.09
C SER A 263 28.88 -2.96 -10.39
N LYS A 264 29.05 -1.71 -10.86
CA LYS A 264 29.81 -1.42 -12.09
C LYS A 264 31.31 -1.70 -11.94
N ARG A 265 31.89 -1.44 -10.76
CA ARG A 265 33.30 -1.76 -10.47
C ARG A 265 33.52 -3.28 -10.39
N ALA A 266 32.60 -4.01 -9.75
CA ALA A 266 32.67 -5.47 -9.62
C ALA A 266 32.45 -6.20 -10.96
N HIS A 267 31.62 -5.63 -11.85
CA HIS A 267 31.33 -6.19 -13.16
C HIS A 267 31.50 -5.15 -14.29
N PRO A 268 32.75 -4.78 -14.64
CA PRO A 268 33.04 -3.69 -15.58
C PRO A 268 32.40 -3.86 -16.96
N ASN A 269 32.31 -5.10 -17.44
CA ASN A 269 31.77 -5.42 -18.76
C ASN A 269 30.26 -5.71 -18.74
N ALA A 270 29.65 -5.83 -17.56
CA ALA A 270 28.22 -6.07 -17.44
C ALA A 270 27.45 -4.74 -17.49
N ARG A 271 26.20 -4.85 -17.95
CA ARG A 271 25.21 -3.80 -17.76
C ARG A 271 24.75 -3.84 -16.30
N VAL A 272 24.63 -2.68 -15.65
CA VAL A 272 23.99 -2.59 -14.33
C VAL A 272 22.53 -2.24 -14.55
N CYS A 273 21.64 -3.07 -14.04
CA CYS A 273 20.20 -2.90 -14.11
C CYS A 273 19.69 -2.30 -12.79
N VAL A 274 18.93 -1.21 -12.91
CA VAL A 274 18.09 -0.70 -11.83
C VAL A 274 16.68 -1.19 -12.08
N MET A 275 16.10 -1.87 -11.10
CA MET A 275 14.79 -2.51 -11.19
C MET A 275 13.88 -1.89 -10.15
N ALA A 276 12.84 -1.20 -10.60
CA ALA A 276 11.82 -0.62 -9.75
C ALA A 276 10.57 -1.53 -9.75
N GLY A 277 9.97 -1.71 -8.57
CA GLY A 277 8.72 -2.44 -8.40
C GLY A 277 7.81 -1.72 -7.41
N ASP A 278 6.54 -1.62 -7.78
CA ASP A 278 5.45 -1.16 -6.90
C ASP A 278 4.81 -2.38 -6.24
N VAL A 279 4.55 -2.26 -4.93
CA VAL A 279 3.69 -3.20 -4.23
C VAL A 279 2.22 -2.78 -4.49
N ALA A 280 1.68 -3.19 -5.64
CA ALA A 280 0.34 -2.85 -6.13
C ALA A 280 -0.82 -3.12 -5.16
N SER A 281 -1.44 -2.05 -4.65
CA SER A 281 -2.49 -2.09 -3.63
C SER A 281 -1.98 -2.44 -2.22
N ALA A 282 -0.71 -2.18 -1.90
CA ALA A 282 -0.14 -2.38 -0.56
C ALA A 282 -1.07 -1.85 0.53
N PHE A 283 -1.50 -0.62 0.31
CA PHE A 283 -2.37 0.16 1.18
C PHE A 283 -3.71 -0.51 1.48
N ARG A 284 -4.30 -1.20 0.49
CA ARG A 284 -5.59 -1.90 0.63
C ARG A 284 -5.52 -3.19 1.45
N ASN A 285 -4.32 -3.61 1.86
CA ASN A 285 -4.08 -4.83 2.61
C ASN A 285 -3.66 -4.56 4.06
N ILE A 286 -3.55 -3.30 4.45
CA ILE A 286 -3.38 -2.88 5.84
C ILE A 286 -4.74 -2.35 6.30
N SER A 287 -5.50 -3.21 6.95
CA SER A 287 -6.84 -2.86 7.46
C SER A 287 -6.73 -1.89 8.65
N ILE A 288 -7.63 -0.92 8.72
CA ILE A 288 -7.88 -0.13 9.94
C ILE A 288 -8.60 -1.03 10.97
N HIS A 289 -8.29 -0.88 12.25
CA HIS A 289 -8.96 -1.58 13.34
C HIS A 289 -10.47 -1.28 13.31
N SER A 290 -11.33 -2.26 13.63
CA SER A 290 -12.80 -2.08 13.57
C SER A 290 -13.30 -0.91 14.44
N ASN A 291 -12.59 -0.60 15.54
CA ASN A 291 -12.87 0.56 16.39
C ASN A 291 -12.43 1.91 15.83
N SER A 292 -11.66 1.97 14.75
CA SER A 292 -11.17 3.23 14.18
C SER A 292 -11.78 3.55 12.81
N VAL A 293 -12.56 2.64 12.22
CA VAL A 293 -13.17 2.84 10.90
C VAL A 293 -14.18 3.98 10.85
N TYR A 294 -14.78 4.35 12.00
CA TYR A 294 -15.71 5.48 12.10
C TYR A 294 -15.07 6.81 11.69
N LEU A 295 -13.74 6.91 11.77
CA LEU A 295 -12.99 8.09 11.37
C LEU A 295 -12.89 8.23 9.85
N PHE A 296 -13.06 7.15 9.08
CA PHE A 296 -12.68 7.14 7.67
C PHE A 296 -13.90 6.95 6.78
N ALA A 297 -14.81 7.92 6.82
CA ALA A 297 -15.98 7.89 5.96
C ALA A 297 -16.06 9.10 5.02
N GLY A 298 -16.80 8.91 3.95
CA GLY A 298 -17.12 9.90 2.94
C GLY A 298 -18.60 9.82 2.59
N HIS A 299 -19.15 10.87 1.98
CA HIS A 299 -20.57 10.94 1.65
C HIS A 299 -20.77 11.34 0.19
N ILE A 300 -21.47 10.52 -0.58
CA ILE A 300 -21.84 10.84 -1.96
C ILE A 300 -23.29 11.30 -1.94
N LYS A 301 -23.48 12.62 -2.05
CA LYS A 301 -24.78 13.26 -1.90
C LYS A 301 -25.74 12.88 -3.03
N GLU A 302 -25.23 12.68 -4.23
CA GLU A 302 -26.00 12.37 -5.43
C GLU A 302 -26.71 11.01 -5.34
N ASP A 303 -26.09 10.04 -4.66
CA ASP A 303 -26.61 8.67 -4.49
C ASP A 303 -27.23 8.43 -3.11
N ASP A 304 -27.16 9.42 -2.21
CA ASP A 304 -27.58 9.34 -0.80
C ASP A 304 -26.90 8.18 -0.04
N VAL A 305 -25.57 8.06 -0.20
CA VAL A 305 -24.78 6.96 0.37
C VAL A 305 -23.59 7.46 1.17
N ILE A 306 -23.21 6.67 2.18
CA ILE A 306 -21.91 6.79 2.85
C ILE A 306 -20.96 5.70 2.35
N VAL A 307 -19.68 6.05 2.32
CA VAL A 307 -18.57 5.16 2.04
C VAL A 307 -17.72 5.08 3.29
N ILE A 308 -17.37 3.88 3.74
CA ILE A 308 -16.46 3.68 4.87
C ILE A 308 -15.20 2.98 4.35
N GLU A 309 -14.05 3.60 4.53
CA GLU A 309 -12.77 3.02 4.18
C GLU A 309 -12.34 2.02 5.26
N LEU A 310 -11.99 0.82 4.82
CA LEU A 310 -11.66 -0.30 5.69
C LEU A 310 -10.15 -0.55 5.74
N ALA A 311 -9.38 0.09 4.87
CA ALA A 311 -7.93 0.05 4.86
C ALA A 311 -7.34 1.39 5.29
N ALA A 312 -6.05 1.44 5.61
CA ALA A 312 -5.40 2.71 5.90
C ALA A 312 -5.59 3.65 4.68
N PRO A 313 -6.24 4.82 4.84
CA PRO A 313 -6.54 5.67 3.70
C PRO A 313 -5.33 6.52 3.30
N PHE A 314 -5.32 6.97 2.04
CA PHE A 314 -4.51 8.12 1.67
C PHE A 314 -5.08 9.38 2.31
N GLY A 315 -4.19 10.24 2.80
CA GLY A 315 -4.54 11.48 3.50
C GLY A 315 -4.37 11.41 5.02
N LEU A 316 -4.27 10.22 5.62
CA LEU A 316 -4.04 10.07 7.06
C LEU A 316 -2.55 10.27 7.35
N THR A 317 -2.23 11.15 8.30
CA THR A 317 -0.84 11.53 8.59
C THR A 317 0.02 10.34 9.09
N GLY A 318 -0.62 9.34 9.71
CA GLY A 318 0.03 8.09 10.15
C GLY A 318 0.19 7.00 9.08
N SER A 319 -0.52 7.10 7.95
CA SER A 319 -0.51 6.06 6.90
C SER A 319 0.90 5.71 6.39
N PRO A 320 1.80 6.68 6.09
CA PRO A 320 3.16 6.37 5.64
C PRO A 320 3.94 5.49 6.61
N GLY A 321 3.76 5.68 7.92
CA GLY A 321 4.41 4.86 8.96
C GLY A 321 3.97 3.41 8.92
N PHE A 322 2.66 3.16 8.81
CA PHE A 322 2.12 1.78 8.71
C PHE A 322 2.57 1.08 7.43
N TYR A 323 2.63 1.82 6.33
CA TYR A 323 3.13 1.31 5.05
C TYR A 323 4.61 0.99 5.12
N LYS A 324 5.41 1.84 5.77
CA LYS A 324 6.84 1.59 6.01
C LYS A 324 7.09 0.30 6.80
N ILE A 325 6.25 -0.05 7.77
CA ILE A 325 6.40 -1.32 8.51
C ILE A 325 6.21 -2.53 7.58
N ALA A 326 5.17 -2.49 6.74
CA ALA A 326 4.92 -3.57 5.78
C ALA A 326 5.98 -3.63 4.67
N GLY A 327 6.34 -2.48 4.08
CA GLY A 327 7.40 -2.37 3.06
C GLY A 327 8.77 -2.72 3.60
N GLY A 328 9.08 -2.31 4.83
CA GLY A 328 10.30 -2.66 5.56
C GLY A 328 10.40 -4.16 5.84
N ALA A 329 9.28 -4.82 6.16
CA ALA A 329 9.26 -6.28 6.24
C ALA A 329 9.56 -6.95 4.90
N VAL A 330 9.00 -6.46 3.78
CA VAL A 330 9.35 -6.97 2.45
C VAL A 330 10.84 -6.75 2.16
N ALA A 331 11.35 -5.54 2.45
CA ALA A 331 12.75 -5.15 2.25
C ALA A 331 13.70 -6.02 3.07
N TYR A 332 13.42 -6.25 4.36
CA TYR A 332 14.23 -7.07 5.25
C TYR A 332 14.36 -8.49 4.71
N VAL A 333 13.23 -9.12 4.37
CA VAL A 333 13.17 -10.52 3.98
C VAL A 333 13.78 -10.70 2.57
N HIS A 334 13.60 -9.71 1.68
CA HIS A 334 14.27 -9.64 0.38
C HIS A 334 15.78 -9.46 0.48
N GLY A 335 16.25 -8.54 1.32
CA GLY A 335 17.68 -8.30 1.53
C GLY A 335 18.39 -9.46 2.21
N SER A 336 17.64 -10.34 2.88
CA SER A 336 18.17 -11.59 3.45
C SER A 336 18.41 -12.70 2.41
N HIS A 337 17.98 -12.50 1.16
CA HIS A 337 18.14 -13.53 0.13
C HIS A 337 19.50 -13.47 -0.54
N THR A 338 20.13 -14.63 -0.68
CA THR A 338 21.46 -14.78 -1.26
C THR A 338 21.45 -15.63 -2.54
N THR A 339 22.44 -15.36 -3.38
CA THR A 339 22.83 -16.16 -4.54
C THR A 339 24.36 -16.12 -4.66
N ASP A 340 24.95 -16.84 -5.59
CA ASP A 340 26.39 -16.74 -5.87
C ASP A 340 26.82 -15.31 -6.29
N VAL A 341 25.90 -14.53 -6.87
CA VAL A 341 26.13 -13.12 -7.25
C VAL A 341 25.86 -12.16 -6.09
N PHE A 342 25.05 -12.57 -5.11
CA PHE A 342 24.65 -11.78 -3.94
C PHE A 342 24.99 -12.54 -2.64
N PRO A 343 26.29 -12.78 -2.35
CA PRO A 343 26.68 -13.57 -1.18
C PRO A 343 26.27 -12.91 0.13
N ASP A 344 26.26 -11.57 0.16
CA ASP A 344 25.95 -10.76 1.35
C ASP A 344 24.47 -10.33 1.42
N GLY A 345 23.64 -10.82 0.49
CA GLY A 345 22.24 -10.41 0.35
C GLY A 345 21.98 -9.51 -0.86
N ILE A 346 20.73 -9.46 -1.30
CA ILE A 346 20.31 -8.61 -2.42
C ILE A 346 20.13 -7.17 -1.94
N PHE A 347 20.74 -6.21 -2.63
CA PHE A 347 20.50 -4.79 -2.38
C PHE A 347 19.04 -4.43 -2.64
N ASN A 348 18.37 -3.84 -1.64
CA ASN A 348 17.03 -3.30 -1.79
C ASN A 348 16.91 -1.96 -1.08
N TYR A 349 16.72 -0.90 -1.87
CA TYR A 349 16.23 0.38 -1.39
C TYR A 349 14.71 0.37 -1.41
N HIS A 350 14.05 0.91 -0.39
CA HIS A 350 12.59 1.00 -0.38
C HIS A 350 12.11 2.33 0.17
N TRP A 351 11.04 2.84 -0.44
CA TRP A 351 10.34 4.03 -0.03
C TRP A 351 8.86 3.71 0.05
N VAL A 352 8.30 3.62 1.27
CA VAL A 352 6.91 3.19 1.49
C VAL A 352 6.65 1.82 0.84
N ASP A 353 5.95 1.78 -0.30
CA ASP A 353 5.58 0.62 -1.10
C ASP A 353 6.42 0.44 -2.39
N ASP A 354 7.28 1.41 -2.71
CA ASP A 354 8.21 1.34 -3.82
C ASP A 354 9.49 0.62 -3.42
N HIS A 355 9.95 -0.30 -4.26
CA HIS A 355 11.16 -1.08 -4.07
C HIS A 355 12.10 -0.93 -5.26
N PHE A 356 13.37 -0.69 -4.98
CA PHE A 356 14.43 -0.51 -5.97
C PHE A 356 15.56 -1.50 -5.71
N ASN A 357 15.88 -2.26 -6.75
CA ASN A 357 16.99 -3.21 -6.76
C ASN A 357 18.05 -2.75 -7.75
N VAL A 358 19.30 -3.09 -7.45
CA VAL A 358 20.44 -2.88 -8.33
C VAL A 358 21.14 -4.22 -8.50
N ALA A 359 21.35 -4.63 -9.75
CA ALA A 359 22.02 -5.88 -10.07
C ALA A 359 22.85 -5.73 -11.34
N ALA A 360 24.04 -6.35 -11.38
CA ALA A 360 24.72 -6.58 -12.64
C ALA A 360 23.96 -7.63 -13.46
N ASP A 361 23.86 -7.42 -14.77
CA ASP A 361 23.20 -8.31 -15.73
C ASP A 361 24.12 -9.49 -16.06
N VAL A 362 24.33 -10.35 -15.06
CA VAL A 362 25.20 -11.53 -15.11
C VAL A 362 24.45 -12.76 -14.64
N GLY A 363 24.51 -13.84 -15.42
CA GLY A 363 23.80 -15.08 -15.13
C GLY A 363 22.31 -14.83 -14.88
N THR A 364 21.82 -15.26 -13.71
CA THR A 364 20.42 -15.12 -13.29
C THR A 364 20.19 -13.98 -12.30
N ALA A 365 21.17 -13.11 -12.04
CA ALA A 365 21.13 -12.13 -10.95
C ALA A 365 19.88 -11.22 -10.97
N CYS A 366 19.55 -10.66 -12.14
CA CYS A 366 18.33 -9.85 -12.32
C CYS A 366 17.05 -10.66 -12.05
N ASP A 367 17.00 -11.89 -12.54
CA ASP A 367 15.84 -12.78 -12.37
C ASP A 367 15.68 -13.27 -10.93
N ASP A 368 16.80 -13.52 -10.23
CA ASP A 368 16.83 -13.88 -8.82
C ASP A 368 16.38 -12.73 -7.93
N ALA A 369 16.84 -11.50 -8.21
CA ALA A 369 16.39 -10.29 -7.52
C ALA A 369 14.88 -10.07 -7.69
N ASN A 370 14.39 -10.11 -8.93
CA ASN A 370 12.97 -10.00 -9.27
C ASN A 370 12.12 -11.10 -8.61
N ARG A 371 12.56 -12.36 -8.70
CA ARG A 371 11.88 -13.51 -8.10
C ARG A 371 11.86 -13.44 -6.58
N SER A 372 12.96 -12.99 -5.99
CA SER A 372 13.04 -12.73 -4.55
C SER A 372 11.96 -11.72 -4.15
N LEU A 373 11.92 -10.51 -4.74
CA LEU A 373 10.92 -9.51 -4.35
C LEU A 373 9.49 -10.04 -4.52
N ARG A 374 9.17 -10.63 -5.67
CA ARG A 374 7.84 -11.19 -5.96
C ARG A 374 7.44 -12.27 -4.95
N TRP A 375 8.36 -13.15 -4.56
CA TRP A 375 8.06 -14.21 -3.61
C TRP A 375 7.59 -13.66 -2.25
N HIS A 376 8.15 -12.54 -1.79
CA HIS A 376 7.81 -11.95 -0.50
C HIS A 376 6.46 -11.26 -0.50
N THR A 377 6.20 -10.47 -1.54
CA THR A 377 4.89 -9.86 -1.77
C THR A 377 3.77 -10.90 -1.75
N LEU A 378 4.07 -12.13 -2.21
CA LEU A 378 3.13 -13.26 -2.26
C LEU A 378 3.04 -14.06 -0.95
N ARG A 379 4.13 -14.21 -0.18
CA ARG A 379 4.13 -14.93 1.11
C ARG A 379 3.52 -14.12 2.24
N ALA A 380 3.74 -12.80 2.26
CA ALA A 380 3.00 -11.86 3.11
C ALA A 380 1.58 -11.65 2.58
N LYS A 381 1.39 -11.76 1.25
CA LYS A 381 0.13 -11.44 0.57
C LYS A 381 -0.33 -10.02 0.89
N VAL A 382 0.60 -9.09 0.67
CA VAL A 382 0.27 -7.67 0.62
C VAL A 382 -0.54 -7.36 -0.64
N LEU A 383 -0.70 -8.24 -1.66
CA LEU A 383 -1.34 -7.82 -2.93
C LEU A 383 -2.25 -8.81 -3.65
N ARG A 384 -3.23 -8.25 -4.38
CA ARG A 384 -3.85 -8.82 -5.58
C ARG A 384 -3.12 -8.24 -6.79
N HIS A 385 -2.56 -9.12 -7.62
CA HIS A 385 -1.98 -8.86 -8.94
C HIS A 385 -0.84 -7.84 -9.03
N THR A 386 0.13 -8.18 -9.89
CA THR A 386 1.12 -7.27 -10.50
C THR A 386 2.02 -6.45 -9.56
N ALA A 387 3.12 -7.05 -9.07
CA ALA A 387 4.38 -6.32 -9.07
C ALA A 387 4.90 -6.33 -10.51
N MET A 388 4.60 -5.29 -11.29
CA MET A 388 5.24 -5.09 -12.59
C MET A 388 6.62 -4.51 -12.33
N PHE A 389 7.65 -5.22 -12.79
CA PHE A 389 8.99 -4.68 -12.90
C PHE A 389 9.16 -4.18 -14.32
N GLU A 390 9.35 -2.88 -14.47
CA GLU A 390 9.96 -2.36 -15.69
C GLU A 390 11.47 -2.35 -15.48
N CYS A 391 12.18 -3.12 -16.30
CA CYS A 391 13.59 -2.86 -16.50
C CYS A 391 13.67 -1.50 -17.20
N CYS A 392 14.27 -0.48 -16.56
CA CYS A 392 14.51 0.83 -17.19
C CYS A 392 15.36 0.73 -18.47
N SER A 393 15.96 -0.43 -18.78
CA SER A 393 16.60 -0.64 -20.07
C SER A 393 15.66 -1.12 -21.18
N CYS A 394 14.51 -1.72 -20.83
CA CYS A 394 13.68 -2.45 -21.79
C CYS A 394 12.41 -1.70 -22.24
N ARG A 395 12.08 -0.51 -21.71
CA ARG A 395 11.01 0.31 -22.31
C ARG A 395 11.00 1.84 -22.12
N SER A 396 11.92 2.45 -21.35
CA SER A 396 12.07 3.91 -21.31
C SER A 396 13.52 4.30 -20.98
N ARG A 397 14.21 4.99 -21.90
CA ARG A 397 15.64 5.33 -21.83
C ARG A 397 16.04 6.00 -20.49
N PHE A 398 16.73 5.27 -19.62
CA PHE A 398 17.87 5.80 -18.86
C PHE A 398 18.97 4.73 -18.83
N VAL A 399 19.82 4.74 -19.86
CA VAL A 399 21.11 4.05 -19.82
C VAL A 399 22.10 5.02 -19.19
N VAL A 400 22.47 4.80 -17.93
CA VAL A 400 23.63 5.51 -17.35
C VAL A 400 24.89 4.87 -17.96
N ARG A 401 25.33 5.40 -19.11
CA ARG A 401 26.69 5.17 -19.59
C ARG A 401 27.62 5.99 -18.69
N VAL A 402 28.23 5.36 -17.69
CA VAL A 402 29.42 5.92 -17.04
C VAL A 402 30.56 5.73 -18.04
N GLY A 403 30.74 6.71 -18.94
CA GLY A 403 31.84 6.74 -19.89
C GLY A 403 33.11 7.19 -19.18
N ALA A 404 34.11 6.32 -19.12
CA ALA A 404 35.49 6.75 -19.00
C ALA A 404 35.91 7.26 -20.38
N SER A 405 35.83 8.58 -20.60
CA SER A 405 36.47 9.21 -21.76
C SER A 405 37.94 9.46 -21.42
N ASN A 406 38.77 8.44 -21.65
CA ASN A 406 40.19 8.64 -21.93
C ASN A 406 40.35 8.61 -23.45
N GLU A 407 40.40 9.76 -24.09
CA GLU A 407 41.12 9.95 -25.36
C GLU A 407 41.64 11.39 -25.43
N PRO A 408 42.86 11.61 -25.98
CA PRO A 408 43.61 12.84 -25.83
C PRO A 408 43.15 13.92 -26.80
N ALA A 409 43.33 15.18 -26.39
CA ALA A 409 43.18 16.33 -27.26
C ALA A 409 44.11 16.21 -28.47
N VAL A 410 43.54 16.27 -29.68
CA VAL A 410 44.28 16.53 -30.91
C VAL A 410 43.84 17.90 -31.44
N SER A 411 44.84 18.78 -31.52
CA SER A 411 44.94 20.15 -32.05
C SER A 411 44.01 21.21 -31.48
#